data_AF-A0A2D6U024-F1
#
_entry.id   AF-A0A2D6U024-F1
#
_cell.length_a   1.000
_cell.length_b   1.000
_cell.length_c   1.000
_cell.angle_alpha   90.00
_cell.angle_beta   90.00
_cell.angle_gamma   90.00
#
_symmetry.space_group_name_H-M   'P 1'
#
loop_
_entity.id
_entity.type
_entity.pdbx_description
1 polymer ?
#
loop_
_entity_poly.entity_id
_entity_poly.type
_entity_poly.pdbx_seq_one_letter_code
_entity_poly.pdbx_strand_id
1 'polypeptide(L)'
;MCTMPRLSIYKPEKGKDFKFFDRNIKEMFQIGGTDVYIHKYVGIHDQGETNDATQPKRAIIDHMSIQDLLLLENRDRKYESDVYTARGIYTVSDVDFDLTQFGLFMQNDAPFVVFHQLDMIDRLGRRLMSGDVLEMPHRKDDYSLDDSMDETLKRFYQVEDVNVTAEGFSQTWWPHLIRARCKPLRDSPEFRDFLGTRNDEESISYKQGTGRRDQEINDAIIAQAEADLPQSGFNTQPLYVLPVDDNGKVAIVTADEGDVDSDTSHIKASRVTASPRSKGYLQGYLTADGIAPNGEIYDFGTSFPANAVEGQYHLRTDFLPNRLFRYNGAKWVKQEDDVRMTMTNLDTKLTHKHSFINNDTITTNKDGTTLNEKSALSQALKDKERKIPTEDTDTTT
;
A
#
# COMPACT_ATOMS: atom_id res chain seq x y z
N MET A 1 42.71 -66.88 -10.38
CA MET A 1 41.89 -66.18 -9.37
C MET A 1 40.51 -65.97 -9.97
N CYS A 2 39.49 -66.65 -9.45
CA CYS A 2 38.10 -66.41 -9.84
C CYS A 2 37.69 -65.05 -9.24
N THR A 3 37.51 -64.03 -10.07
CA THR A 3 36.95 -62.75 -9.66
C THR A 3 35.51 -62.97 -9.23
N MET A 4 35.21 -62.86 -7.94
CA MET A 4 33.83 -62.95 -7.46
C MET A 4 32.96 -61.93 -8.20
N PRO A 5 31.83 -62.34 -8.79
CA PRO A 5 30.90 -61.41 -9.40
C PRO A 5 30.40 -60.46 -8.30
N ARG A 6 30.70 -59.17 -8.43
CA ARG A 6 30.17 -58.13 -7.54
C ARG A 6 28.68 -57.98 -7.84
N LEU A 7 27.84 -58.76 -7.17
CA LEU A 7 26.39 -58.57 -7.15
C LEU A 7 26.04 -57.30 -6.35
N SER A 8 26.32 -56.14 -6.95
CA SER A 8 25.80 -54.84 -6.47
C SER A 8 24.68 -54.41 -7.41
N ILE A 9 23.48 -54.19 -6.85
CA ILE A 9 22.35 -53.60 -7.56
C ILE A 9 22.60 -52.10 -7.76
N TYR A 10 23.31 -51.45 -6.83
CA TYR A 10 23.75 -50.08 -7.00
C TYR A 10 24.79 -49.97 -8.11
N LYS A 11 24.52 -49.07 -9.04
CA LYS A 11 25.41 -48.67 -10.13
C LYS A 11 25.47 -47.13 -10.18
N PRO A 12 26.65 -46.54 -10.43
CA PRO A 12 26.80 -45.09 -10.57
C PRO A 12 25.96 -44.47 -11.71
N GLU A 13 25.57 -45.28 -12.70
CA GLU A 13 24.77 -44.84 -13.84
C GLU A 13 23.33 -45.34 -13.76
N LYS A 14 22.38 -44.52 -14.24
CA LYS A 14 20.96 -44.87 -14.35
C LYS A 14 20.73 -45.87 -15.48
N GLY A 15 20.91 -47.15 -15.17
CA GLY A 15 20.73 -48.26 -16.11
C GLY A 15 19.26 -48.62 -16.38
N LYS A 16 19.06 -49.77 -17.05
CA LYS A 16 17.72 -50.33 -17.33
C LYS A 16 16.95 -50.67 -16.05
N ASP A 17 17.67 -51.08 -15.01
CA ASP A 17 17.09 -51.43 -13.70
C ASP A 17 16.37 -50.23 -13.07
N PHE A 18 16.97 -49.03 -13.16
CA PHE A 18 16.36 -47.77 -12.72
C PHE A 18 15.05 -47.49 -13.48
N LYS A 19 15.07 -47.60 -14.82
CA LYS A 19 13.89 -47.36 -15.66
C LYS A 19 12.76 -48.35 -15.40
N PHE A 20 13.09 -49.59 -15.03
CA PHE A 20 12.11 -50.60 -14.65
C PHE A 20 11.37 -50.20 -13.36
N PHE A 21 12.10 -49.83 -12.31
CA PHE A 21 11.48 -49.33 -11.08
C PHE A 21 10.68 -48.04 -11.33
N ASP A 22 11.25 -47.10 -12.07
CA ASP A 22 10.61 -45.82 -12.39
C ASP A 22 9.25 -45.99 -13.08
N ARG A 23 9.19 -46.84 -14.12
CA ARG A 23 7.93 -47.12 -14.83
C ARG A 23 6.89 -47.75 -13.91
N ASN A 24 7.27 -48.74 -13.12
CA ASN A 24 6.32 -49.43 -12.23
C ASN A 24 5.81 -48.48 -11.13
N ILE A 25 6.68 -47.64 -10.57
CA ILE A 25 6.29 -46.62 -9.58
C ILE A 25 5.36 -45.59 -10.24
N LYS A 26 5.69 -45.09 -11.44
CA LYS A 26 4.83 -44.18 -12.20
C LYS A 26 3.42 -44.76 -12.40
N GLU A 27 3.30 -46.03 -12.72
CA GLU A 27 2.01 -46.72 -12.86
C GLU A 27 1.22 -46.73 -11.53
N MET A 28 1.89 -46.94 -10.39
CA MET A 28 1.23 -46.87 -9.06
C MET A 28 0.65 -45.47 -8.79
N PHE A 29 1.36 -44.41 -9.17
CA PHE A 29 0.84 -43.03 -9.05
C PHE A 29 -0.28 -42.75 -10.05
N GLN A 30 -0.22 -43.31 -11.26
CA GLN A 30 -1.27 -43.13 -12.26
C GLN A 30 -2.60 -43.78 -11.83
N ILE A 31 -2.54 -44.91 -11.13
CA ILE A 31 -3.73 -45.67 -10.69
C ILE A 31 -4.21 -45.19 -9.30
N GLY A 32 -3.29 -44.99 -8.35
CA GLY A 32 -3.62 -44.68 -6.96
C GLY A 32 -3.57 -43.20 -6.58
N GLY A 33 -2.99 -42.35 -7.44
CA GLY A 33 -2.84 -40.92 -7.16
C GLY A 33 -4.07 -40.09 -7.51
N THR A 34 -4.34 -39.08 -6.69
CA THR A 34 -5.32 -38.04 -6.99
C THR A 34 -4.78 -37.05 -8.02
N ASP A 35 -5.68 -36.44 -8.79
CA ASP A 35 -5.31 -35.32 -9.65
C ASP A 35 -4.93 -34.11 -8.80
N VAL A 36 -3.84 -33.45 -9.18
CA VAL A 36 -3.41 -32.17 -8.62
C VAL A 36 -3.15 -31.22 -9.78
N TYR A 37 -3.77 -30.05 -9.72
CA TYR A 37 -3.55 -28.98 -10.67
C TYR A 37 -2.43 -28.08 -10.15
N ILE A 38 -1.51 -27.72 -11.04
CA ILE A 38 -0.25 -27.05 -10.72
C ILE A 38 -0.19 -25.79 -11.54
N HIS A 39 -0.19 -24.67 -10.82
CA HIS A 39 0.02 -23.34 -11.35
C HIS A 39 1.51 -23.04 -11.24
N LYS A 40 2.19 -23.05 -12.39
CA LYS A 40 3.65 -23.00 -12.46
C LYS A 40 4.15 -21.57 -12.26
N TYR A 41 5.04 -21.41 -11.28
CA TYR A 41 5.77 -20.16 -11.08
C TYR A 41 6.85 -19.99 -12.16
N VAL A 42 6.86 -18.85 -12.85
CA VAL A 42 7.80 -18.57 -13.95
C VAL A 42 8.93 -17.66 -13.49
N GLY A 43 8.64 -16.69 -12.62
CA GLY A 43 9.60 -15.69 -12.18
C GLY A 43 8.93 -14.41 -11.71
N ILE A 44 9.58 -13.27 -11.90
CA ILE A 44 9.04 -11.95 -11.51
C ILE A 44 8.41 -11.25 -12.72
N HIS A 45 7.53 -10.27 -12.47
CA HIS A 45 7.12 -9.36 -13.55
C HIS A 45 8.28 -8.46 -13.99
N ASP A 46 8.30 -8.09 -15.27
CA ASP A 46 9.22 -7.09 -15.79
C ASP A 46 8.93 -5.74 -15.11
N GLN A 47 9.94 -5.17 -14.45
CA GLN A 47 9.84 -3.90 -13.73
C GLN A 47 10.03 -2.69 -14.66
N GLY A 48 10.22 -2.90 -15.96
CA GLY A 48 10.43 -1.84 -16.95
C GLY A 48 11.77 -1.12 -16.80
N GLU A 49 11.89 0.04 -17.43
CA GLU A 49 13.09 0.89 -17.37
C GLU A 49 13.18 1.58 -16.00
N THR A 50 13.86 0.94 -15.05
CA THR A 50 14.09 1.49 -13.71
C THR A 50 15.54 1.94 -13.56
N ASN A 51 15.74 3.20 -13.17
CA ASN A 51 17.07 3.78 -12.89
C ASN A 51 17.57 3.47 -11.46
N ASP A 52 16.87 2.60 -10.73
CA ASP A 52 17.18 2.22 -9.36
C ASP A 52 18.06 0.97 -9.33
N ALA A 53 19.23 1.08 -8.71
CA ALA A 53 20.19 -0.02 -8.58
C ALA A 53 19.67 -1.14 -7.66
N THR A 54 18.69 -0.87 -6.79
CA THR A 54 18.06 -1.88 -5.92
C THR A 54 17.02 -2.73 -6.65
N GLN A 55 16.51 -2.25 -7.80
CA GLN A 55 15.54 -2.92 -8.66
C GLN A 55 16.11 -3.05 -10.09
N PRO A 56 17.16 -3.87 -10.29
CA PRO A 56 17.86 -3.95 -11.55
C PRO A 56 16.99 -4.56 -12.64
N LYS A 57 17.01 -3.92 -13.82
CA LYS A 57 16.46 -4.51 -15.04
C LYS A 57 17.21 -5.79 -15.40
N ARG A 58 16.47 -6.89 -15.59
CA ARG A 58 17.03 -8.14 -16.11
C ARG A 58 16.61 -8.36 -17.54
N ALA A 59 17.57 -8.72 -18.40
CA ALA A 59 17.31 -9.03 -19.80
C ALA A 59 16.58 -10.37 -20.00
N ILE A 60 16.75 -11.30 -19.06
CA ILE A 60 16.08 -12.61 -19.05
C ILE A 60 15.40 -12.75 -17.69
N ILE A 61 14.09 -12.92 -17.72
CA ILE A 61 13.28 -13.22 -16.54
C ILE A 61 13.25 -14.73 -16.41
N ASP A 62 13.82 -15.22 -15.31
CA ASP A 62 13.90 -16.63 -14.98
C ASP A 62 13.37 -16.89 -13.56
N HIS A 63 13.08 -18.15 -13.25
CA HIS A 63 12.54 -18.58 -11.96
C HIS A 63 13.47 -18.27 -10.76
N MET A 64 14.75 -17.99 -11.02
CA MET A 64 15.75 -17.62 -10.01
C MET A 64 15.94 -16.10 -9.86
N SER A 65 15.20 -15.29 -10.63
CA SER A 65 15.33 -13.84 -10.58
C SER A 65 14.68 -13.26 -9.31
N ILE A 66 15.38 -12.30 -8.70
CA ILE A 66 14.97 -11.62 -7.46
C ILE A 66 14.58 -10.16 -7.77
N GLN A 67 13.35 -9.75 -7.51
CA GLN A 67 12.85 -8.42 -7.83
C GLN A 67 13.56 -7.31 -7.05
N ASP A 68 13.63 -7.46 -5.73
CA ASP A 68 14.29 -6.51 -4.84
C ASP A 68 15.57 -7.14 -4.27
N LEU A 69 16.74 -6.59 -4.61
CA LEU A 69 18.02 -7.11 -4.12
C LEU A 69 18.31 -6.71 -2.68
N LEU A 70 17.71 -5.62 -2.17
CA LEU A 70 17.93 -5.15 -0.81
C LEU A 70 17.18 -6.05 0.18
N LEU A 71 15.92 -6.36 -0.13
CA LEU A 71 15.06 -7.20 0.71
C LEU A 71 15.11 -8.68 0.32
N LEU A 72 15.80 -9.00 -0.79
CA LEU A 72 15.92 -10.35 -1.36
C LEU A 72 14.56 -11.02 -1.58
N GLU A 73 13.56 -10.23 -1.99
CA GLU A 73 12.18 -10.68 -2.12
C GLU A 73 11.63 -10.53 -3.54
N ASN A 74 10.59 -11.32 -3.82
CA ASN A 74 9.79 -11.26 -5.03
C ASN A 74 8.38 -10.82 -4.64
N ARG A 75 8.15 -9.50 -4.67
CA ARG A 75 6.87 -8.89 -4.32
C ARG A 75 5.78 -9.17 -5.34
N ASP A 76 6.13 -9.34 -6.61
CA ASP A 76 5.20 -9.58 -7.71
C ASP A 76 5.61 -10.86 -8.47
N ARG A 77 5.06 -12.01 -8.04
CA ARG A 77 5.31 -13.31 -8.67
C ARG A 77 4.45 -13.46 -9.92
N LYS A 78 5.06 -13.95 -10.99
CA LYS A 78 4.40 -14.25 -12.26
C LYS A 78 4.17 -15.75 -12.41
N TYR A 79 2.95 -16.10 -12.80
CA TYR A 79 2.53 -17.47 -13.07
C TYR A 79 2.31 -17.70 -14.57
N GLU A 80 2.44 -18.96 -14.98
CA GLU A 80 2.05 -19.39 -16.32
C GLU A 80 0.52 -19.50 -16.43
N SER A 81 -0.05 -19.09 -17.57
CA SER A 81 -1.50 -19.18 -17.80
C SER A 81 -1.99 -20.62 -17.92
N ASP A 82 -1.11 -21.53 -18.37
CA ASP A 82 -1.45 -22.92 -18.57
C ASP A 82 -1.36 -23.69 -17.25
N VAL A 83 -2.42 -24.45 -16.95
CA VAL A 83 -2.51 -25.27 -15.74
C VAL A 83 -2.03 -26.68 -16.04
N TYR A 84 -1.01 -27.12 -15.31
CA TYR A 84 -0.45 -28.45 -15.46
C TYR A 84 -1.17 -29.43 -14.54
N THR A 85 -1.41 -30.65 -15.01
CA THR A 85 -2.02 -31.70 -14.17
C THR A 85 -0.96 -32.73 -13.81
N ALA A 86 -0.93 -33.20 -12.57
CA ALA A 86 -0.07 -34.30 -12.15
C ALA A 86 -0.78 -35.20 -11.14
N ARG A 87 -0.35 -36.47 -11.08
CA ARG A 87 -0.88 -37.43 -10.10
C ARG A 87 -0.04 -37.35 -8.83
N GLY A 88 -0.68 -37.00 -7.72
CA GLY A 88 -0.06 -36.88 -6.40
C GLY A 88 -0.77 -37.76 -5.38
N ILE A 89 -0.01 -38.26 -4.41
CA ILE A 89 -0.54 -38.91 -3.22
C ILE A 89 -0.21 -38.02 -2.05
N TYR A 90 -1.22 -37.58 -1.30
CA TYR A 90 -1.02 -36.73 -0.13
C TYR A 90 -1.38 -37.51 1.13
N THR A 91 -0.62 -37.27 2.20
CA THR A 91 -0.92 -37.82 3.52
C THR A 91 -1.81 -36.82 4.27
N VAL A 92 -2.96 -37.29 4.74
CA VAL A 92 -3.80 -36.52 5.67
C VAL A 92 -3.32 -36.87 7.07
N SER A 93 -2.50 -35.99 7.64
CA SER A 93 -2.09 -36.07 9.04
C SER A 93 -2.60 -34.84 9.77
N ASP A 94 -3.30 -35.04 10.88
CA ASP A 94 -3.94 -33.96 11.66
C ASP A 94 -2.99 -33.25 12.64
N VAL A 95 -1.71 -33.65 12.72
CA VAL A 95 -0.81 -33.18 13.77
C VAL A 95 0.58 -32.88 13.21
N ASP A 96 0.94 -31.60 13.12
CA ASP A 96 2.31 -31.15 12.85
C ASP A 96 2.77 -30.15 13.93
N PHE A 97 3.91 -30.45 14.55
CA PHE A 97 4.52 -29.62 15.58
C PHE A 97 5.61 -28.74 14.95
N ASP A 98 5.43 -27.42 14.99
CA ASP A 98 6.48 -26.48 14.62
C ASP A 98 7.11 -25.85 15.86
N LEU A 99 8.45 -25.91 15.93
CA LEU A 99 9.23 -25.36 17.02
C LEU A 99 9.73 -23.99 16.61
N THR A 100 9.03 -22.94 17.05
CA THR A 100 9.49 -21.56 16.88
C THR A 100 10.20 -21.09 18.15
N GLN A 101 10.92 -19.97 18.06
CA GLN A 101 11.69 -19.39 19.18
C GLN A 101 10.85 -19.17 20.46
N PHE A 102 9.52 -19.12 20.34
CA PHE A 102 8.59 -18.88 21.45
C PHE A 102 7.81 -20.12 21.92
N GLY A 103 8.11 -21.31 21.39
CA GLY A 103 7.48 -22.56 21.84
C GLY A 103 7.12 -23.52 20.72
N LEU A 104 6.55 -24.65 21.13
CA LEU A 104 6.00 -25.66 20.24
C LEU A 104 4.55 -25.27 19.94
N PHE A 105 4.27 -24.85 18.71
CA PHE A 105 2.94 -24.49 18.28
C PHE A 105 2.35 -25.59 17.41
N MET A 106 1.08 -25.91 17.64
CA MET A 106 0.31 -26.78 16.76
C MET A 106 -0.19 -25.95 15.59
N GLN A 107 0.34 -26.21 14.40
CA GLN A 107 -0.22 -25.68 13.16
C GLN A 107 -1.09 -26.76 12.52
N ASN A 108 -2.29 -26.39 12.10
CA ASN A 108 -3.20 -27.30 11.41
C ASN A 108 -2.99 -27.22 9.89
N ASP A 109 -3.04 -28.38 9.24
CA ASP A 109 -3.34 -28.57 7.80
C ASP A 109 -2.26 -28.10 6.79
N ALA A 110 -1.00 -28.53 6.98
CA ALA A 110 0.03 -28.48 5.94
C ALA A 110 0.13 -29.84 5.21
N PRO A 111 -0.53 -30.03 4.04
CA PRO A 111 -0.49 -31.31 3.36
C PRO A 111 0.89 -31.57 2.75
N PHE A 112 1.45 -32.75 3.04
CA PHE A 112 2.59 -33.29 2.31
C PHE A 112 2.08 -34.04 1.09
N VAL A 113 2.50 -33.63 -0.11
CA VAL A 113 2.12 -34.28 -1.36
C VAL A 113 3.35 -34.91 -1.99
N VAL A 114 3.27 -36.21 -2.26
CA VAL A 114 4.32 -36.98 -2.94
C VAL A 114 3.97 -37.09 -4.42
N PHE A 115 4.97 -36.84 -5.26
CA PHE A 115 4.88 -36.93 -6.72
C PHE A 115 5.98 -37.81 -7.28
N HIS A 116 5.70 -38.39 -8.45
CA HIS A 116 6.71 -39.08 -9.25
C HIS A 116 7.65 -38.06 -9.93
N GLN A 117 8.95 -38.13 -9.64
CA GLN A 117 9.93 -37.10 -10.00
C GLN A 117 10.06 -36.93 -11.52
N LEU A 118 10.23 -38.02 -12.26
CA LEU A 118 10.44 -37.94 -13.72
C LEU A 118 9.17 -37.51 -14.45
N ASP A 119 8.00 -37.94 -13.97
CA ASP A 119 6.73 -37.52 -14.57
C ASP A 119 6.49 -36.02 -14.36
N MET A 120 6.86 -35.50 -13.18
CA MET A 120 6.82 -34.07 -12.93
C MET A 120 7.76 -33.27 -13.84
N ILE A 121 8.99 -33.76 -14.05
CA ILE A 121 9.95 -33.10 -14.93
C ILE A 121 9.46 -33.13 -16.39
N ASP A 122 8.89 -34.25 -16.85
CA ASP A 122 8.35 -34.38 -18.20
C ASP A 122 7.16 -33.44 -18.45
N ARG A 123 6.31 -33.21 -17.44
CA ARG A 123 5.14 -32.33 -17.55
C ARG A 123 5.45 -30.85 -17.37
N LEU A 124 6.23 -30.49 -16.35
CA LEU A 124 6.52 -29.09 -16.00
C LEU A 124 7.77 -28.53 -16.71
N GLY A 125 8.61 -29.41 -17.26
CA GLY A 125 9.95 -29.09 -17.76
C GLY A 125 11.00 -28.88 -16.66
N ARG A 126 10.59 -28.93 -15.39
CA ARG A 126 11.45 -28.78 -14.21
C ARG A 126 10.86 -29.49 -12.99
N ARG A 127 11.66 -29.62 -11.92
CA ARG A 127 11.14 -30.04 -10.62
C ARG A 127 10.24 -28.94 -10.04
N LEU A 128 9.29 -29.34 -9.19
CA LEU A 128 8.53 -28.41 -8.34
C LEU A 128 9.49 -27.59 -7.49
N MET A 129 9.15 -26.33 -7.28
CA MET A 129 9.92 -25.40 -6.49
C MET A 129 9.05 -24.63 -5.51
N SER A 130 9.70 -23.95 -4.57
CA SER A 130 9.01 -23.03 -3.67
C SER A 130 8.31 -21.94 -4.47
N GLY A 131 7.03 -21.70 -4.18
CA GLY A 131 6.21 -20.71 -4.88
C GLY A 131 5.30 -21.25 -5.98
N ASP A 132 5.47 -22.50 -6.41
CA ASP A 132 4.43 -23.17 -7.20
C ASP A 132 3.15 -23.29 -6.37
N VAL A 133 1.98 -23.15 -7.01
CA VAL A 133 0.67 -23.24 -6.33
C VAL A 133 -0.04 -24.50 -6.80
N LEU A 134 -0.56 -25.25 -5.83
CA LEU A 134 -1.29 -26.49 -6.04
C LEU A 134 -2.78 -26.28 -5.76
N GLU A 135 -3.62 -26.80 -6.64
CA GLU A 135 -5.06 -26.91 -6.48
C GLU A 135 -5.45 -28.39 -6.47
N MET A 136 -6.22 -28.79 -5.46
CA MET A 136 -6.74 -30.15 -5.34
C MET A 136 -8.23 -30.14 -5.70
N PRO A 137 -8.64 -30.76 -6.83
CA PRO A 137 -10.02 -30.69 -7.32
C PRO A 137 -11.03 -31.36 -6.38
N HIS A 138 -10.60 -32.29 -5.53
CA HIS A 138 -11.45 -33.00 -4.56
C HIS A 138 -11.54 -32.30 -3.20
N ARG A 139 -10.71 -31.28 -2.91
CA ARG A 139 -10.78 -30.48 -1.66
C ARG A 139 -11.48 -29.13 -1.89
N LYS A 140 -12.44 -29.09 -2.81
CA LYS A 140 -13.32 -27.93 -2.96
C LYS A 140 -14.31 -27.90 -1.80
N ASP A 141 -14.64 -26.70 -1.39
CA ASP A 141 -15.57 -26.44 -0.30
C ASP A 141 -16.89 -25.96 -0.89
N ASP A 142 -17.88 -26.85 -0.87
CA ASP A 142 -19.19 -26.62 -1.49
C ASP A 142 -20.17 -25.91 -0.52
N TYR A 143 -19.79 -25.74 0.75
CA TYR A 143 -20.66 -25.22 1.81
C TYR A 143 -20.14 -23.87 2.32
N SER A 144 -20.35 -22.82 1.51
CA SER A 144 -20.15 -21.45 1.99
C SER A 144 -21.16 -21.10 3.09
N LEU A 145 -20.71 -20.30 4.07
CA LEU A 145 -21.61 -19.71 5.08
C LEU A 145 -22.40 -18.51 4.52
N ASP A 146 -21.95 -17.97 3.39
CA ASP A 146 -22.60 -16.86 2.70
C ASP A 146 -23.56 -17.40 1.63
N ASP A 147 -24.87 -17.27 1.88
CA ASP A 147 -25.95 -17.72 0.99
C ASP A 147 -25.95 -17.02 -0.38
N SER A 148 -25.19 -15.93 -0.55
CA SER A 148 -25.06 -15.21 -1.83
C SER A 148 -24.02 -15.81 -2.77
N MET A 149 -23.14 -16.68 -2.28
CA MET A 149 -22.09 -17.34 -3.06
C MET A 149 -22.51 -18.76 -3.45
N ASP A 150 -22.97 -18.93 -4.69
CA ASP A 150 -23.37 -20.23 -5.28
C ASP A 150 -22.18 -21.03 -5.86
N GLU A 151 -20.96 -20.51 -5.73
CA GLU A 151 -19.76 -21.15 -6.30
C GLU A 151 -19.00 -22.00 -5.27
N THR A 152 -18.57 -23.19 -5.71
CA THR A 152 -17.69 -24.07 -4.92
C THR A 152 -16.33 -23.40 -4.69
N LEU A 153 -15.97 -23.19 -3.43
CA LEU A 153 -14.75 -22.50 -3.05
C LEU A 153 -13.54 -23.43 -3.23
N LYS A 154 -12.65 -23.06 -4.14
CA LYS A 154 -11.37 -23.76 -4.35
C LYS A 154 -10.41 -23.46 -3.21
N ARG A 155 -9.61 -24.44 -2.80
CA ARG A 155 -8.52 -24.25 -1.85
C ARG A 155 -7.18 -24.40 -2.56
N PHE A 156 -6.32 -23.41 -2.36
CA PHE A 156 -4.99 -23.35 -2.95
C PHE A 156 -3.92 -23.55 -1.89
N TYR A 157 -2.86 -24.28 -2.26
CA TYR A 157 -1.72 -24.52 -1.40
C TYR A 157 -0.45 -24.04 -2.08
N GLN A 158 0.35 -23.23 -1.38
CA GLN A 158 1.67 -22.87 -1.83
C GLN A 158 2.67 -23.98 -1.47
N VAL A 159 3.51 -24.36 -2.42
CA VAL A 159 4.68 -25.20 -2.16
C VAL A 159 5.73 -24.39 -1.41
N GLU A 160 6.10 -24.84 -0.22
CA GLU A 160 7.15 -24.22 0.59
C GLU A 160 8.51 -24.81 0.25
N ASP A 161 8.61 -26.14 0.26
CA ASP A 161 9.85 -26.88 0.02
C ASP A 161 9.57 -28.23 -0.64
N VAL A 162 10.54 -28.71 -1.42
CA VAL A 162 10.46 -29.95 -2.20
C VAL A 162 11.71 -30.79 -1.97
N ASN A 163 11.53 -31.85 -1.19
CA ASN A 163 12.62 -32.76 -0.85
C ASN A 163 12.39 -34.16 -1.42
N VAL A 164 13.48 -34.91 -1.57
CA VAL A 164 13.37 -36.35 -1.87
C VAL A 164 12.86 -37.04 -0.60
N THR A 165 11.83 -37.88 -0.76
CA THR A 165 11.28 -38.65 0.37
C THR A 165 12.06 -39.95 0.58
N ALA A 166 12.11 -40.44 1.82
CA ALA A 166 12.75 -41.71 2.16
C ALA A 166 12.11 -42.90 1.44
N GLU A 167 10.80 -42.85 1.20
CA GLU A 167 10.06 -43.84 0.40
C GLU A 167 10.39 -43.80 -1.09
N GLY A 168 11.09 -42.75 -1.53
CA GLY A 168 11.42 -42.51 -2.93
C GLY A 168 12.60 -43.32 -3.43
N PHE A 169 13.34 -44.00 -2.55
CA PHE A 169 14.50 -44.78 -2.92
C PHE A 169 14.10 -46.21 -3.34
N SER A 170 14.48 -46.61 -4.56
CA SER A 170 14.38 -48.00 -4.98
C SER A 170 15.58 -48.81 -4.51
N GLN A 171 15.56 -50.13 -4.72
CA GLN A 171 16.71 -51.02 -4.44
C GLN A 171 17.98 -50.61 -5.21
N THR A 172 17.85 -49.79 -6.26
CA THR A 172 18.99 -49.22 -7.00
C THR A 172 19.62 -48.01 -6.31
N TRP A 173 19.10 -47.60 -5.14
CA TRP A 173 19.53 -46.42 -4.35
C TRP A 173 19.36 -45.07 -5.06
N TRP A 174 18.63 -45.04 -6.17
CA TRP A 174 18.25 -43.81 -6.84
C TRP A 174 16.87 -43.33 -6.37
N PRO A 175 16.66 -42.02 -6.23
CA PRO A 175 15.36 -41.47 -5.90
C PRO A 175 14.45 -41.38 -7.13
N HIS A 176 13.20 -41.75 -6.93
CA HIS A 176 12.11 -41.67 -7.92
C HIS A 176 10.98 -40.73 -7.48
N LEU A 177 10.88 -40.43 -6.18
CA LEU A 177 9.79 -39.65 -5.61
C LEU A 177 10.29 -38.38 -4.95
N ILE A 178 9.50 -37.32 -5.11
CA ILE A 178 9.69 -36.03 -4.44
C ILE A 178 8.47 -35.76 -3.56
N ARG A 179 8.68 -35.14 -2.41
CA ARG A 179 7.65 -34.71 -1.48
C ARG A 179 7.68 -33.19 -1.39
N ALA A 180 6.56 -32.57 -1.74
CA ALA A 180 6.31 -31.16 -1.55
C ALA A 180 5.64 -30.96 -0.17
N ARG A 181 6.24 -30.13 0.67
CA ARG A 181 5.56 -29.55 1.84
C ARG A 181 4.76 -28.36 1.35
N CYS A 182 3.47 -28.36 1.63
CA CYS A 182 2.57 -27.31 1.18
C CYS A 182 1.95 -26.59 2.38
N LYS A 183 1.76 -25.28 2.24
CA LYS A 183 1.03 -24.45 3.20
C LYS A 183 -0.22 -23.88 2.52
N PRO A 184 -1.30 -23.59 3.26
CA PRO A 184 -2.46 -22.91 2.68
C PRO A 184 -2.04 -21.56 2.10
N LEU A 185 -2.54 -21.24 0.91
CA LEU A 185 -2.27 -19.98 0.24
C LEU A 185 -3.03 -18.85 0.95
N ARG A 186 -2.33 -17.78 1.31
CA ARG A 186 -2.92 -16.55 1.84
C ARG A 186 -3.01 -15.50 0.74
N ASP A 187 -4.02 -14.63 0.82
CA ASP A 187 -4.10 -13.40 0.01
C ASP A 187 -2.94 -12.46 0.37
N SER A 188 -1.81 -12.61 -0.34
CA SER A 188 -0.62 -11.79 -0.23
C SER A 188 -0.37 -11.08 -1.56
N PRO A 189 0.18 -9.85 -1.56
CA PRO A 189 0.54 -9.13 -2.78
C PRO A 189 1.37 -9.97 -3.76
N GLU A 190 2.20 -10.88 -3.24
CA GLU A 190 3.03 -11.81 -4.00
C GLU A 190 2.26 -12.67 -5.01
N PHE A 191 1.05 -13.10 -4.65
CA PHE A 191 0.24 -14.01 -5.46
C PHE A 191 -0.81 -13.29 -6.30
N ARG A 192 -0.71 -11.98 -6.44
CA ARG A 192 -1.76 -11.16 -7.05
C ARG A 192 -1.99 -11.46 -8.54
N ASP A 193 -0.95 -11.89 -9.25
CA ASP A 193 -1.07 -12.37 -10.64
C ASP A 193 -1.97 -13.62 -10.74
N PHE A 194 -1.88 -14.51 -9.73
CA PHE A 194 -2.67 -15.73 -9.65
C PHE A 194 -4.06 -15.50 -9.07
N LEU A 195 -4.16 -14.77 -7.96
CA LEU A 195 -5.41 -14.54 -7.23
C LEU A 195 -6.31 -13.49 -7.88
N GLY A 196 -5.75 -12.63 -8.74
CA GLY A 196 -6.42 -11.48 -9.29
C GLY A 196 -6.52 -10.31 -8.31
N THR A 197 -7.29 -9.29 -8.70
CA THR A 197 -7.41 -8.04 -7.94
C THR A 197 -8.64 -8.05 -7.05
N ARG A 198 -8.52 -7.52 -5.83
CA ARG A 198 -9.60 -7.41 -4.83
C ARG A 198 -10.85 -6.62 -5.28
N ASN A 199 -10.79 -5.91 -6.39
CA ASN A 199 -11.87 -5.08 -6.90
C ASN A 199 -12.64 -5.76 -8.04
N ASP A 200 -12.17 -6.90 -8.52
CA ASP A 200 -12.79 -7.65 -9.61
C ASP A 200 -13.60 -8.80 -9.02
N GLU A 201 -14.93 -8.77 -9.22
CA GLU A 201 -15.89 -9.70 -8.63
C GLU A 201 -15.64 -11.16 -9.07
N GLU A 202 -15.06 -11.36 -10.25
CA GLU A 202 -14.73 -12.70 -10.75
C GLU A 202 -13.45 -13.28 -10.14
N SER A 203 -12.63 -12.44 -9.51
CA SER A 203 -11.32 -12.84 -8.98
C SER A 203 -11.42 -13.73 -7.73
N ILE A 204 -10.41 -14.58 -7.55
CA ILE A 204 -10.27 -15.44 -6.37
C ILE A 204 -10.06 -14.56 -5.12
N SER A 205 -9.27 -13.49 -5.24
CA SER A 205 -9.03 -12.55 -4.14
C SER A 205 -10.31 -11.87 -3.66
N TYR A 206 -11.25 -11.52 -4.56
CA TYR A 206 -12.54 -10.97 -4.17
C TYR A 206 -13.43 -11.97 -3.45
N LYS A 207 -13.54 -13.18 -4.01
CA LYS A 207 -14.44 -14.24 -3.50
C LYS A 207 -13.95 -14.85 -2.19
N GLN A 208 -12.64 -15.03 -2.02
CA GLN A 208 -12.05 -15.81 -0.92
C GLN A 208 -11.03 -15.05 -0.07
N GLY A 209 -10.54 -13.90 -0.54
CA GLY A 209 -9.48 -13.17 0.13
C GLY A 209 -9.95 -12.47 1.41
N THR A 210 -9.05 -12.35 2.37
CA THR A 210 -9.28 -11.52 3.58
C THR A 210 -8.98 -10.05 3.34
N GLY A 211 -8.20 -9.73 2.31
CA GLY A 211 -7.65 -8.40 2.11
C GLY A 211 -8.69 -7.29 1.91
N ARG A 212 -9.88 -7.60 1.37
CA ARG A 212 -10.99 -6.63 1.29
C ARG A 212 -11.51 -6.26 2.67
N ARG A 213 -11.78 -7.24 3.52
CA ARG A 213 -12.23 -6.97 4.91
C ARG A 213 -11.17 -6.20 5.67
N ASP A 214 -9.90 -6.52 5.48
CA ASP A 214 -8.79 -5.79 6.11
C ASP A 214 -8.75 -4.32 5.64
N GLN A 215 -9.04 -4.05 4.35
CA GLN A 215 -9.16 -2.69 3.81
C GLN A 215 -10.38 -1.96 4.38
N GLU A 216 -11.55 -2.59 4.39
CA GLU A 216 -12.77 -2.01 4.95
C GLU A 216 -12.64 -1.67 6.43
N ILE A 217 -11.97 -2.53 7.20
CA ILE A 217 -11.67 -2.26 8.61
C ILE A 217 -10.74 -1.06 8.73
N ASN A 218 -9.68 -0.98 7.92
CA ASN A 218 -8.77 0.17 7.94
C ASN A 218 -9.49 1.47 7.55
N ASP A 219 -10.32 1.44 6.52
CA ASP A 219 -11.08 2.61 6.07
C ASP A 219 -12.11 3.04 7.12
N ALA A 220 -12.78 2.09 7.78
CA ALA A 220 -13.68 2.38 8.89
C ALA A 220 -12.94 2.99 10.10
N ILE A 221 -11.74 2.51 10.41
CA ILE A 221 -10.88 3.09 11.45
C ILE A 221 -10.49 4.52 11.09
N ILE A 222 -10.09 4.77 9.84
CA ILE A 222 -9.74 6.11 9.37
C ILE A 222 -10.96 7.04 9.45
N ALA A 223 -12.13 6.60 8.97
CA ALA A 223 -13.36 7.37 9.01
C ALA A 223 -13.79 7.72 10.44
N GLN A 224 -13.68 6.77 11.38
CA GLN A 224 -13.96 7.03 12.79
C GLN A 224 -12.93 8.00 13.40
N ALA A 225 -11.64 7.83 13.07
CA ALA A 225 -10.59 8.73 13.54
C ALA A 225 -10.79 10.17 13.03
N GLU A 226 -11.26 10.35 11.80
CA GLU A 226 -11.63 11.66 11.24
C GLU A 226 -12.82 12.30 11.96
N ALA A 227 -13.82 11.50 12.36
CA ALA A 227 -14.96 11.99 13.13
C ALA A 227 -14.55 12.47 14.53
N ASP A 228 -13.65 11.76 15.19
CA ASP A 228 -13.19 12.08 16.54
C ASP A 228 -12.21 13.28 16.55
N LEU A 229 -11.36 13.40 15.52
CA LEU A 229 -10.33 14.45 15.41
C LEU A 229 -10.31 15.07 14.00
N PRO A 230 -11.23 16.00 13.68
CA PRO A 230 -11.41 16.51 12.32
C PRO A 230 -10.23 17.36 11.81
N GLN A 231 -9.43 17.96 12.69
CA GLN A 231 -8.30 18.81 12.29
C GLN A 231 -7.08 18.64 13.20
N SER A 232 -5.86 18.76 12.67
CA SER A 232 -4.64 18.85 13.48
C SER A 232 -4.67 20.01 14.44
N GLY A 233 -3.87 19.87 15.48
CA GLY A 233 -3.53 20.95 16.38
C GLY A 233 -4.41 20.92 17.61
N PHE A 234 -4.25 21.96 18.43
CA PHE A 234 -4.97 22.06 19.67
C PHE A 234 -6.29 22.81 19.45
N ASN A 235 -7.38 22.30 20.02
CA ASN A 235 -8.62 23.06 20.06
C ASN A 235 -8.48 24.18 21.12
N THR A 236 -8.45 25.43 20.68
CA THR A 236 -8.33 26.60 21.57
C THR A 236 -9.66 27.21 21.97
N GLN A 237 -10.79 26.77 21.41
CA GLN A 237 -12.14 27.26 21.73
C GLN A 237 -12.53 27.20 23.22
N PRO A 238 -12.17 26.15 24.01
CA PRO A 238 -12.55 26.10 25.41
C PRO A 238 -11.66 26.97 26.31
N LEU A 239 -10.63 27.63 25.76
CA LEU A 239 -9.67 28.42 26.52
C LEU A 239 -10.06 29.90 26.52
N TYR A 240 -10.03 30.52 27.70
CA TYR A 240 -10.36 31.94 27.88
C TYR A 240 -9.09 32.80 27.82
N VAL A 241 -9.10 33.85 27.00
CA VAL A 241 -8.03 34.84 26.87
C VAL A 241 -8.44 36.13 27.56
N LEU A 242 -7.64 36.58 28.54
CA LEU A 242 -7.88 37.84 29.22
C LEU A 242 -7.55 39.04 28.29
N PRO A 243 -8.50 39.94 28.00
CA PRO A 243 -8.21 41.14 27.21
C PRO A 243 -7.43 42.14 28.07
N VAL A 244 -6.26 42.54 27.57
CA VAL A 244 -5.39 43.53 28.23
C VAL A 244 -5.24 44.78 27.38
N ASP A 245 -5.11 45.93 28.04
CA ASP A 245 -4.76 47.21 27.43
C ASP A 245 -3.24 47.33 27.21
N ASP A 246 -2.80 48.45 26.63
CA ASP A 246 -1.39 48.68 26.32
C ASP A 246 -0.51 48.82 27.58
N ASN A 247 -1.14 49.00 28.74
CA ASN A 247 -0.49 49.08 30.05
C ASN A 247 -0.54 47.75 30.83
N GLY A 248 -1.06 46.68 30.21
CA GLY A 248 -1.17 45.35 30.82
C GLY A 248 -2.30 45.19 31.84
N LYS A 249 -3.22 46.15 31.93
CA LYS A 249 -4.42 46.07 32.78
C LYS A 249 -5.59 45.48 31.98
N VAL A 250 -6.59 44.92 32.66
CA VAL A 250 -7.81 44.41 32.00
C VAL A 250 -8.48 45.53 31.21
N ALA A 251 -8.62 45.31 29.90
CA ALA A 251 -9.30 46.26 29.00
C ALA A 251 -10.81 46.17 29.20
N ILE A 252 -11.41 47.28 29.64
CA ILE A 252 -12.85 47.44 29.80
C ILE A 252 -13.41 48.32 28.69
N VAL A 253 -14.63 48.04 28.25
CA VAL A 253 -15.36 48.94 27.36
C VAL A 253 -16.12 49.92 28.23
N THR A 254 -15.73 51.18 28.23
CA THR A 254 -16.48 52.26 28.88
C THR A 254 -17.42 52.88 27.85
N ALA A 255 -18.73 52.84 28.13
CA ALA A 255 -19.71 53.62 27.38
C ALA A 255 -19.65 55.06 27.89
N ASP A 256 -18.69 55.84 27.41
CA ASP A 256 -18.74 57.29 27.60
C ASP A 256 -19.67 57.92 26.55
N GLU A 257 -20.44 58.88 27.03
CA GLU A 257 -21.65 59.48 26.49
C GLU A 257 -21.36 60.28 25.20
N GLY A 258 -21.44 59.66 24.02
CA GLY A 258 -21.34 60.40 22.75
C GLY A 258 -21.44 59.60 21.46
N ASP A 259 -20.73 58.46 21.33
CA ASP A 259 -20.46 57.85 20.01
C ASP A 259 -20.81 56.35 19.89
N VAL A 260 -21.41 55.72 20.90
CA VAL A 260 -21.82 54.30 20.84
C VAL A 260 -23.34 54.21 20.83
N ASP A 261 -23.91 54.14 19.63
CA ASP A 261 -25.31 53.78 19.42
C ASP A 261 -25.55 52.31 19.82
N SER A 262 -26.50 52.09 20.72
CA SER A 262 -26.87 50.77 21.27
C SER A 262 -27.44 49.80 20.24
N ASP A 263 -27.61 50.28 19.01
CA ASP A 263 -28.31 49.61 17.92
C ASP A 263 -27.33 48.81 17.03
N THR A 264 -26.04 48.84 17.36
CA THR A 264 -25.00 48.13 16.59
C THR A 264 -24.97 46.64 16.95
N SER A 265 -25.26 45.75 15.99
CA SER A 265 -25.22 44.28 16.15
C SER A 265 -23.86 43.70 16.58
N HIS A 266 -22.81 44.52 16.65
CA HIS A 266 -21.42 44.10 16.87
C HIS A 266 -20.92 44.34 18.31
N ILE A 267 -21.62 45.14 19.13
CA ILE A 267 -21.26 45.39 20.52
C ILE A 267 -22.49 45.17 21.40
N LYS A 268 -22.45 44.15 22.28
CA LYS A 268 -23.52 43.95 23.27
C LYS A 268 -23.43 45.03 24.34
N ALA A 269 -24.53 45.72 24.63
CA ALA A 269 -24.62 46.72 25.70
C ALA A 269 -24.25 46.17 27.10
N SER A 270 -24.31 44.84 27.29
CA SER A 270 -23.91 44.16 28.52
C SER A 270 -22.43 43.77 28.59
N ARG A 271 -21.62 44.13 27.59
CA ARG A 271 -20.20 43.73 27.51
C ARG A 271 -19.33 44.63 28.39
N VAL A 272 -18.74 44.06 29.44
CA VAL A 272 -17.86 44.77 30.38
C VAL A 272 -16.40 44.82 29.91
N THR A 273 -15.93 43.78 29.21
CA THR A 273 -14.54 43.63 28.76
C THR A 273 -14.39 43.84 27.25
N ALA A 274 -13.30 44.45 26.81
CA ALA A 274 -13.00 44.61 25.39
C ALA A 274 -12.64 43.27 24.73
N SER A 275 -12.72 43.19 23.40
CA SER A 275 -12.28 41.99 22.68
C SER A 275 -10.75 41.82 22.75
N PRO A 276 -10.21 40.60 22.92
CA PRO A 276 -8.77 40.38 23.10
C PRO A 276 -7.89 40.92 21.98
N ARG A 277 -6.88 41.73 22.33
CA ARG A 277 -5.93 42.30 21.35
C ARG A 277 -4.84 41.32 20.89
N SER A 278 -4.64 40.23 21.64
CA SER A 278 -3.61 39.19 21.42
C SER A 278 -4.06 37.86 22.04
N LYS A 279 -3.47 36.75 21.59
CA LYS A 279 -3.71 35.38 22.09
C LYS A 279 -3.16 35.10 23.49
N GLY A 280 -2.33 36.00 24.05
CA GLY A 280 -1.74 35.82 25.38
C GLY A 280 -0.98 34.49 25.49
N TYR A 281 -1.37 33.64 26.45
CA TYR A 281 -0.76 32.33 26.70
C TYR A 281 -1.09 31.25 25.66
N LEU A 282 -2.02 31.53 24.74
CA LEU A 282 -2.36 30.62 23.63
C LEU A 282 -1.40 30.73 22.45
N GLN A 283 -0.33 31.53 22.55
CA GLN A 283 0.69 31.60 21.52
C GLN A 283 1.57 30.33 21.56
N GLY A 284 1.28 29.37 20.69
CA GLY A 284 2.02 28.10 20.62
C GLY A 284 1.97 27.43 19.24
N TYR A 285 2.63 26.28 19.10
CA TYR A 285 2.63 25.51 17.86
C TYR A 285 1.25 24.91 17.58
N LEU A 286 0.68 25.18 16.39
CA LEU A 286 -0.65 24.69 15.96
C LEU A 286 -1.80 25.01 16.94
N THR A 287 -1.74 26.19 17.55
CA THR A 287 -2.79 26.77 18.41
C THR A 287 -3.65 27.79 17.68
N ALA A 288 -3.49 27.87 16.36
CA ALA A 288 -4.12 28.87 15.52
C ALA A 288 -5.17 28.20 14.64
N ASP A 289 -6.44 28.46 14.96
CA ASP A 289 -7.65 27.84 14.41
C ASP A 289 -8.49 28.83 13.60
N GLY A 290 -8.04 30.09 13.47
CA GLY A 290 -8.76 31.13 12.74
C GLY A 290 -10.06 31.58 13.42
N ILE A 291 -10.27 31.23 14.69
CA ILE A 291 -11.48 31.54 15.45
C ILE A 291 -11.18 32.65 16.45
N ALA A 292 -12.05 33.66 16.46
CA ALA A 292 -11.90 34.77 17.40
C ALA A 292 -11.90 34.27 18.86
N PRO A 293 -10.94 34.72 19.70
CA PRO A 293 -10.84 34.31 21.09
C PRO A 293 -12.14 34.57 21.88
N ASN A 294 -12.38 33.79 22.93
CA ASN A 294 -13.56 33.91 23.82
C ASN A 294 -14.92 33.74 23.13
N GLY A 295 -14.97 33.19 21.91
CA GLY A 295 -16.20 33.06 21.14
C GLY A 295 -16.75 34.41 20.66
N GLU A 296 -15.88 35.40 20.47
CA GLU A 296 -16.25 36.68 19.88
C GLU A 296 -16.81 36.50 18.46
N ILE A 297 -17.79 37.32 18.09
CA ILE A 297 -18.40 37.24 16.76
C ILE A 297 -17.41 37.80 15.74
N TYR A 298 -17.25 37.08 14.63
CA TYR A 298 -16.43 37.51 13.50
C TYR A 298 -17.16 37.30 12.19
N ASP A 299 -16.81 38.11 11.19
CA ASP A 299 -17.32 38.01 9.82
C ASP A 299 -16.25 37.38 8.91
N PHE A 300 -16.61 36.92 7.71
CA PHE A 300 -15.67 36.29 6.77
C PHE A 300 -15.83 36.80 5.34
N GLY A 301 -14.71 36.89 4.60
CA GLY A 301 -14.74 37.32 3.21
C GLY A 301 -13.37 37.50 2.56
N THR A 302 -13.37 37.89 1.29
CA THR A 302 -12.15 38.17 0.51
C THR A 302 -11.72 39.63 0.55
N SER A 303 -12.50 40.50 1.21
CA SER A 303 -12.25 41.93 1.38
C SER A 303 -12.67 42.39 2.77
N PHE A 304 -12.00 43.39 3.34
CA PHE A 304 -12.40 43.93 4.63
C PHE A 304 -13.69 44.74 4.51
N PRO A 305 -14.59 44.70 5.53
CA PRO A 305 -15.83 45.47 5.50
C PRO A 305 -15.53 46.98 5.55
N ALA A 306 -16.36 47.76 4.83
CA ALA A 306 -16.17 49.20 4.69
C ALA A 306 -16.43 49.98 6.00
N ASN A 307 -17.36 49.49 6.82
CA ASN A 307 -17.75 50.11 8.10
C ASN A 307 -17.29 49.21 9.25
N ALA A 308 -16.00 49.26 9.57
CA ALA A 308 -15.40 48.46 10.64
C ALA A 308 -15.53 49.15 12.00
N VAL A 309 -15.92 48.40 13.02
CA VAL A 309 -15.99 48.90 14.41
C VAL A 309 -14.76 48.43 15.19
N GLU A 310 -14.24 49.25 16.11
CA GLU A 310 -13.10 48.84 16.93
C GLU A 310 -13.40 47.53 17.68
N GLY A 311 -12.46 46.58 17.57
CA GLY A 311 -12.55 45.28 18.20
C GLY A 311 -13.33 44.24 17.41
N GLN A 312 -13.86 44.58 16.23
CA GLN A 312 -14.44 43.63 15.30
C GLN A 312 -13.38 42.69 14.72
N TYR A 313 -13.72 41.40 14.62
CA TYR A 313 -12.90 40.40 13.96
C TYR A 313 -13.40 40.11 12.55
N HIS A 314 -12.48 39.82 11.64
CA HIS A 314 -12.79 39.43 10.28
C HIS A 314 -11.78 38.38 9.78
N LEU A 315 -12.29 37.27 9.27
CA LEU A 315 -11.51 36.17 8.69
C LEU A 315 -11.39 36.36 7.18
N ARG A 316 -10.15 36.55 6.71
CA ARG A 316 -9.83 36.66 5.29
C ARG A 316 -9.63 35.28 4.68
N THR A 317 -10.50 34.92 3.75
CA THR A 317 -10.54 33.59 3.12
C THR A 317 -9.74 33.49 1.81
N ASP A 318 -9.10 34.57 1.39
CA ASP A 318 -8.25 34.61 0.19
C ASP A 318 -6.78 34.26 0.47
N PHE A 319 -6.37 34.26 1.74
CA PHE A 319 -5.03 33.81 2.14
C PHE A 319 -5.02 32.28 2.31
N LEU A 320 -3.88 31.66 2.00
CA LEU A 320 -3.62 30.25 2.32
C LEU A 320 -2.42 30.15 3.27
N PRO A 321 -2.61 29.81 4.55
CA PRO A 321 -3.89 29.62 5.26
C PRO A 321 -4.74 30.88 5.42
N ASN A 322 -6.05 30.72 5.67
CA ASN A 322 -6.96 31.82 5.98
C ASN A 322 -6.43 32.63 7.17
N ARG A 323 -6.71 33.93 7.24
CA ARG A 323 -6.09 34.80 8.25
C ARG A 323 -7.11 35.63 9.00
N LEU A 324 -7.09 35.56 10.33
CA LEU A 324 -7.97 36.34 11.19
C LEU A 324 -7.34 37.70 11.51
N PHE A 325 -8.13 38.75 11.38
CA PHE A 325 -7.76 40.12 11.71
C PHE A 325 -8.70 40.72 12.75
N ARG A 326 -8.19 41.69 13.53
CA ARG A 326 -8.98 42.53 14.45
C ARG A 326 -8.80 44.00 14.08
N TYR A 327 -9.88 44.76 14.00
CA TYR A 327 -9.82 46.20 13.77
C TYR A 327 -9.43 46.94 15.06
N ASN A 328 -8.42 47.82 15.00
CA ASN A 328 -7.94 48.57 16.17
C ASN A 328 -8.46 50.02 16.23
N GLY A 329 -9.48 50.36 15.44
CA GLY A 329 -10.00 51.73 15.31
C GLY A 329 -9.37 52.53 14.16
N ALA A 330 -8.24 52.08 13.60
CA ALA A 330 -7.59 52.72 12.45
C ALA A 330 -7.27 51.74 11.31
N LYS A 331 -6.83 50.52 11.64
CA LYS A 331 -6.39 49.49 10.70
C LYS A 331 -6.75 48.08 11.18
N TRP A 332 -6.76 47.15 10.23
CA TRP A 332 -6.86 45.72 10.49
C TRP A 332 -5.50 45.16 10.90
N VAL A 333 -5.43 44.61 12.12
CA VAL A 333 -4.21 44.00 12.66
C VAL A 333 -4.36 42.49 12.61
N LYS A 334 -3.39 41.80 12.01
CA LYS A 334 -3.35 40.33 11.97
C LYS A 334 -3.30 39.78 13.39
N GLN A 335 -4.16 38.81 13.68
CA GLN A 335 -4.19 38.07 14.93
C GLN A 335 -3.59 36.68 14.76
N GLU A 336 -4.07 35.93 13.78
CA GLU A 336 -3.64 34.55 13.57
C GLU A 336 -3.87 34.07 12.14
N ASP A 337 -3.27 32.92 11.83
CA ASP A 337 -3.50 32.16 10.61
C ASP A 337 -4.27 30.87 10.99
N ASP A 338 -5.25 30.45 10.20
CA ASP A 338 -5.95 29.19 10.37
C ASP A 338 -5.07 28.03 9.86
N VAL A 339 -4.21 27.53 10.74
CA VAL A 339 -3.20 26.51 10.37
C VAL A 339 -3.76 25.09 10.55
N ARG A 340 -4.99 24.93 11.05
CA ARG A 340 -5.59 23.62 11.30
C ARG A 340 -6.12 23.02 9.99
N MET A 341 -5.76 21.77 9.73
CA MET A 341 -6.11 21.05 8.51
C MET A 341 -6.48 19.60 8.83
N THR A 342 -7.16 18.92 7.91
CA THR A 342 -7.49 17.50 8.07
C THR A 342 -6.24 16.62 8.22
N MET A 343 -6.39 15.54 9.01
CA MET A 343 -5.29 14.64 9.35
C MET A 343 -4.94 13.61 8.29
N THR A 344 -5.95 13.19 7.54
CA THR A 344 -5.77 12.25 6.45
C THR A 344 -5.11 12.93 5.26
N ASN A 345 -4.17 12.23 4.64
CA ASN A 345 -3.48 12.69 3.43
C ASN A 345 -4.37 12.45 2.20
N LEU A 346 -5.52 13.11 2.15
CA LEU A 346 -6.40 13.13 0.98
C LEU A 346 -5.96 14.22 0.00
N ASP A 347 -6.32 14.04 -1.27
CA ASP A 347 -6.00 14.99 -2.34
C ASP A 347 -6.70 16.36 -2.23
N THR A 348 -7.51 16.55 -1.19
CA THR A 348 -8.24 17.78 -0.87
C THR A 348 -7.54 18.65 0.16
N LYS A 349 -6.36 18.25 0.67
CA LYS A 349 -5.65 18.98 1.72
C LYS A 349 -5.09 20.32 1.22
N LEU A 350 -5.56 21.43 1.78
CA LEU A 350 -5.13 22.79 1.41
C LEU A 350 -3.79 23.18 2.05
N THR A 351 -2.72 22.41 1.80
CA THR A 351 -1.36 22.79 2.20
C THR A 351 -0.53 23.18 1.00
N HIS A 352 0.43 24.11 1.19
CA HIS A 352 1.40 24.48 0.15
C HIS A 352 2.12 23.25 -0.40
N LYS A 353 2.51 22.31 0.47
CA LYS A 353 3.14 21.04 0.04
C LYS A 353 2.23 20.24 -0.89
N HIS A 354 0.93 20.22 -0.62
CA HIS A 354 -0.04 19.52 -1.46
C HIS A 354 -0.19 20.15 -2.84
N SER A 355 -0.30 21.48 -2.92
CA SER A 355 -0.33 22.19 -4.19
C SER A 355 0.97 22.02 -4.99
N PHE A 356 2.10 21.68 -4.37
CA PHE A 356 3.33 21.34 -5.09
C PHE A 356 3.33 19.89 -5.61
N ILE A 357 2.85 18.93 -4.80
CA ILE A 357 2.91 17.50 -5.16
C ILE A 357 1.86 17.15 -6.22
N ASN A 358 0.67 17.75 -6.18
CA ASN A 358 -0.44 17.47 -7.09
C ASN A 358 -0.70 18.60 -8.11
N ASN A 359 0.35 19.30 -8.55
CA ASN A 359 0.23 20.31 -9.58
C ASN A 359 0.28 19.69 -10.99
N ASP A 360 -0.84 19.66 -11.69
CA ASP A 360 -0.93 19.22 -13.09
C ASP A 360 -1.01 20.39 -14.09
N THR A 361 -0.77 21.63 -13.61
CA THR A 361 -0.83 22.84 -14.43
C THR A 361 0.32 22.87 -15.45
N ILE A 362 -0.01 23.27 -16.67
CA ILE A 362 0.93 23.45 -17.77
C ILE A 362 1.02 24.95 -18.06
N THR A 363 2.22 25.51 -17.93
CA THR A 363 2.48 26.91 -18.27
C THR A 363 3.09 27.00 -19.67
N THR A 364 2.55 27.92 -20.48
CA THR A 364 3.05 28.22 -21.83
C THR A 364 3.97 29.43 -21.78
N ASN A 365 5.24 29.25 -22.12
CA ASN A 365 6.21 30.34 -22.24
C ASN A 365 5.87 31.23 -23.44
N LYS A 366 6.40 32.46 -23.44
CA LYS A 366 6.24 33.42 -24.56
C LYS A 366 6.73 32.86 -25.91
N ASP A 367 7.63 31.89 -25.89
CA ASP A 367 8.18 31.20 -27.06
C ASP A 367 7.28 30.07 -27.60
N GLY A 368 6.06 29.92 -27.07
CA GLY A 368 5.11 28.88 -27.46
C GLY A 368 5.42 27.48 -26.91
N THR A 369 6.45 27.33 -26.09
CA THR A 369 6.80 26.06 -25.45
C THR A 369 5.95 25.85 -24.20
N THR A 370 5.31 24.68 -24.10
CA THR A 370 4.54 24.26 -22.91
C THR A 370 5.45 23.49 -21.96
N LEU A 371 5.39 23.81 -20.67
CA LEU A 371 6.11 23.13 -19.61
C LEU A 371 5.15 22.77 -18.48
N ASN A 372 5.22 21.52 -18.03
CA ASN A 372 4.55 21.13 -16.80
C ASN A 372 5.22 21.84 -15.63
N GLU A 373 4.42 22.47 -14.76
CA GLU A 373 4.95 23.15 -13.57
C GLU A 373 5.53 22.15 -12.57
N LYS A 374 4.97 20.94 -12.51
CA LYS A 374 5.54 19.81 -11.81
C LYS A 374 6.57 19.11 -12.70
N SER A 375 7.84 19.21 -12.32
CA SER A 375 8.93 18.51 -12.99
C SER A 375 9.87 17.89 -11.97
N ALA A 376 10.32 16.66 -12.23
CA ALA A 376 11.34 16.02 -11.40
C ALA A 376 12.66 16.79 -11.53
N LEU A 377 13.43 16.90 -10.45
CA LEU A 377 14.72 17.61 -10.47
C LEU A 377 15.68 17.05 -11.54
N SER A 378 15.59 15.75 -11.81
CA SER A 378 16.33 15.06 -12.87
C SER A 378 15.90 15.43 -14.29
N GLN A 379 14.68 15.92 -14.49
CA GLN A 379 14.20 16.46 -15.76
C GLN A 379 14.49 17.96 -15.89
N ALA A 380 14.44 18.70 -14.77
CA ALA A 380 14.77 20.12 -14.73
C ALA A 380 16.26 20.40 -15.05
N LEU A 381 17.15 19.46 -14.69
CA LEU A 381 18.61 19.58 -14.90
C LEU A 381 19.11 18.95 -16.21
N LYS A 382 18.23 18.43 -17.08
CA LYS A 382 18.67 18.01 -18.41
C LYS A 382 19.01 19.26 -19.23
N ASP A 383 20.28 19.37 -19.60
CA ASP A 383 20.78 20.41 -20.50
C ASP A 383 20.01 20.26 -21.82
N LYS A 384 19.01 21.12 -22.07
CA LYS A 384 18.26 21.15 -23.32
C LYS A 384 19.26 21.50 -24.40
N GLU A 385 19.61 20.52 -25.22
CA GLU A 385 20.55 20.57 -26.34
C GLU A 385 20.91 22.01 -26.74
N ARG A 386 22.15 22.39 -26.46
CA ARG A 386 22.77 23.60 -26.98
C ARG A 386 22.60 23.56 -28.50
N LYS A 387 21.60 24.27 -29.04
CA LYS A 387 21.37 24.37 -30.49
C LYS A 387 22.69 24.80 -31.12
N ILE A 388 23.30 23.90 -31.89
CA ILE A 388 24.44 24.26 -32.73
C ILE A 388 23.90 25.28 -33.74
N PRO A 389 24.51 26.46 -33.91
CA PRO A 389 24.05 27.43 -34.89
C PRO A 389 24.03 26.76 -36.26
N THR A 390 22.86 26.71 -36.88
CA THR A 390 22.75 26.28 -38.28
C THR A 390 23.40 27.38 -39.10
N GLU A 391 24.43 27.05 -39.88
CA GLU A 391 25.06 28.01 -40.79
C GLU A 391 23.99 28.52 -41.78
N ASP A 392 23.80 29.83 -41.80
CA ASP A 392 23.08 30.53 -42.86
C ASP A 392 23.82 30.28 -44.18
N THR A 393 23.37 29.30 -44.97
CA THR A 393 23.69 29.29 -46.40
C THR A 393 22.69 30.20 -47.08
N ASP A 394 23.01 31.49 -47.06
CA ASP A 394 22.39 32.50 -47.90
C ASP A 394 22.89 32.29 -49.33
N THR A 395 22.21 31.44 -50.11
CA THR A 395 22.40 31.36 -51.56
C THR A 395 21.61 32.49 -52.20
N THR A 396 22.35 33.54 -52.54
CA THR A 396 21.97 34.65 -53.40
C THR A 396 21.33 34.15 -54.71
N THR A 397 20.19 34.74 -55.06
CA THR A 397 19.95 35.22 -56.42
C THR A 397 19.46 36.66 -56.35
#